data_AF-A0A5B0SDZ1-F1
#
_entry.id   AF-A0A5B0SDZ1-F1
#
_cell.length_a   1.000
_cell.length_b   1.000
_cell.length_c   1.000
_cell.angle_alpha   90.00
_cell.angle_beta   90.00
_cell.angle_gamma   90.00
#
_symmetry.space_group_name_H-M   'P 1'
#
loop_
_entity.id
_entity.type
_entity.pdbx_description
1 polymer ?
#
loop_
_entity_poly.entity_id
_entity_poly.type
_entity_poly.pdbx_seq_one_letter_code
_entity_poly.pdbx_strand_id
1 'polypeptide(L)'
;MFIASGAEDEHWTTVLKCQIAKVILQYIATPSDKDVPIISRPPEVKQISHERPDITMLKLMIASDNSAQGVEDVCTGIIQQTDLDETEFYSRLLMLDGDLGTCVNVKCLQNQRFPSSHIENSLDNFCPLLGGAHTLWNIGQAIYTKHFGNNSDSRDSGAWRYLESLGIPSSKTLDKKDFTLMIANMIKIHEATIVHCVM
;
A
#
# COMPACT_ATOMS: atom_id res chain seq x y z
N MET A 1 -11.02 4.01 13.76
CA MET A 1 -9.91 3.14 14.22
C MET A 1 -10.35 1.71 13.96
N PHE A 2 -9.73 1.01 13.02
CA PHE A 2 -10.01 -0.39 12.78
C PHE A 2 -9.29 -1.20 13.86
N ILE A 3 -10.05 -1.78 14.79
CA ILE A 3 -9.52 -2.67 15.83
C ILE A 3 -9.56 -4.08 15.25
N ALA A 4 -8.43 -4.79 15.30
CA ALA A 4 -8.36 -6.18 14.88
C ALA A 4 -9.23 -7.05 15.79
N SER A 5 -9.93 -8.01 15.19
CA SER A 5 -10.61 -9.08 15.91
C SER A 5 -9.58 -10.03 16.53
N GLY A 6 -9.99 -10.78 17.56
CA GLY A 6 -9.10 -11.78 18.19
C GLY A 6 -8.56 -12.81 17.19
N ALA A 7 -9.36 -13.19 16.19
CA ALA A 7 -8.92 -14.09 15.13
C ALA A 7 -7.85 -13.46 14.21
N GLU A 8 -7.96 -12.15 13.92
CA GLU A 8 -6.96 -11.42 13.14
C GLU A 8 -5.64 -11.29 13.93
N ASP A 9 -5.70 -11.07 15.24
CA ASP A 9 -4.53 -11.02 16.11
C ASP A 9 -3.81 -12.37 16.22
N GLU A 10 -4.55 -13.46 16.34
CA GLU A 10 -4.00 -14.82 16.34
C GLU A 10 -3.34 -15.17 15.00
N HIS A 11 -4.00 -14.79 13.88
CA HIS A 11 -3.46 -14.94 12.55
C HIS A 11 -2.14 -14.15 12.41
N TRP A 12 -2.15 -12.87 12.80
CA TRP A 12 -0.97 -12.02 12.75
C TRP A 12 0.19 -12.56 13.61
N THR A 13 -0.11 -13.02 14.83
CA THR A 13 0.87 -13.66 15.71
C THR A 13 1.50 -14.89 15.06
N THR A 14 0.68 -15.70 14.39
CA THR A 14 1.15 -16.88 13.65
C THR A 14 2.05 -16.50 12.48
N VAL A 15 1.68 -15.46 11.72
CA VAL A 15 2.50 -14.92 10.62
C VAL A 15 3.89 -14.50 11.13
N LEU A 16 3.95 -13.72 12.23
CA LEU A 16 5.22 -13.29 12.81
C LEU A 16 6.10 -14.47 13.26
N LYS A 17 5.51 -15.45 13.96
CA LYS A 17 6.23 -16.67 14.38
C LYS A 17 6.80 -17.43 13.19
N CYS A 18 6.02 -17.59 12.12
CA CYS A 18 6.47 -18.27 10.91
C CYS A 18 7.62 -17.53 10.22
N GLN A 19 7.56 -16.20 10.15
CA GLN A 19 8.63 -15.38 9.57
C GLN A 19 9.92 -15.49 10.37
N ILE A 20 9.84 -15.44 11.71
CA ILE A 20 11.01 -15.63 12.59
C ILE A 20 11.58 -17.03 12.41
N ALA A 21 10.74 -18.06 12.47
CA ALA A 21 11.15 -19.44 12.27
C ALA A 21 11.84 -19.66 10.91
N LYS A 22 11.28 -19.08 9.84
CA LYS A 22 11.87 -19.11 8.50
C LYS A 22 13.28 -18.54 8.50
N VAL A 23 13.47 -17.34 9.06
CA VAL A 23 14.79 -16.67 9.09
C VAL A 23 15.81 -17.47 9.89
N ILE A 24 15.43 -17.97 11.08
CA ILE A 24 16.32 -18.79 11.91
C ILE A 24 16.76 -20.04 11.16
N LEU A 25 15.82 -20.77 10.57
CA LEU A 25 16.10 -22.01 9.84
C LEU A 25 16.91 -21.79 8.56
N GLN A 26 16.77 -20.62 7.94
CA GLN A 26 17.44 -20.29 6.68
C GLN A 26 18.87 -19.77 6.89
N TYR A 27 19.11 -18.99 7.94
CA TYR A 27 20.37 -18.23 8.08
C TYR A 27 21.15 -18.51 9.38
N ILE A 28 20.51 -19.02 10.44
CA ILE A 28 21.11 -19.05 11.78
C ILE A 28 21.41 -20.48 12.23
N ALA A 29 20.42 -21.37 12.21
CA ALA A 29 20.54 -22.68 12.86
C ALA A 29 19.73 -23.77 12.17
N THR A 30 20.16 -25.02 12.39
CA THR A 30 19.39 -26.22 12.02
C THR A 30 18.84 -26.88 13.27
N PRO A 31 17.63 -27.45 13.22
CA PRO A 31 17.02 -28.07 14.39
C PRO A 31 17.75 -29.37 14.73
N SER A 32 18.07 -29.55 16.02
CA SER A 32 18.70 -30.77 16.54
C SER A 32 17.74 -31.97 16.57
N ASP A 33 16.44 -31.69 16.72
CA ASP A 33 15.35 -32.67 16.74
C ASP A 33 14.36 -32.37 15.60
N LYS A 34 13.85 -33.42 14.96
CA LYS A 34 12.88 -33.34 13.85
C LYS A 34 11.51 -33.90 14.22
N ASP A 35 11.32 -34.35 15.45
CA ASP A 35 10.07 -34.95 15.92
C ASP A 35 8.93 -33.92 15.99
N VAL A 36 9.25 -32.64 16.22
CA VAL A 36 8.28 -31.53 16.20
C VAL A 36 8.51 -30.65 14.95
N PRO A 37 7.54 -30.58 14.02
CA PRO A 37 7.69 -29.76 12.84
C PRO A 37 7.62 -28.27 13.20
N ILE A 38 8.62 -27.50 12.77
CA ILE A 38 8.63 -26.04 12.91
C ILE A 38 7.88 -25.42 11.73
N ILE A 39 6.78 -24.74 12.01
CA ILE A 39 5.99 -24.04 10.99
C ILE A 39 6.73 -22.76 10.59
N SER A 40 7.24 -22.73 9.36
CA SER A 40 7.99 -21.59 8.78
C SER A 40 7.26 -20.90 7.61
N ARG A 41 6.08 -21.39 7.25
CA ARG A 41 5.23 -20.81 6.20
C ARG A 41 4.04 -20.12 6.86
N PRO A 42 3.88 -18.79 6.69
CA PRO A 42 2.72 -18.09 7.19
C PRO A 42 1.42 -18.70 6.66
N PRO A 43 0.33 -18.66 7.43
CA PRO A 43 -1.00 -19.03 6.95
C PRO A 43 -1.41 -18.13 5.78
N GLU A 44 -2.23 -18.66 4.88
CA GLU A 44 -2.74 -17.88 3.75
C GLU A 44 -3.61 -16.73 4.24
N VAL A 45 -3.38 -15.55 3.67
CA VAL A 45 -4.30 -14.42 3.81
C VAL A 45 -5.49 -14.61 2.87
N LYS A 46 -6.61 -13.94 3.16
CA LYS A 46 -7.79 -13.92 2.28
C LYS A 46 -7.37 -13.46 0.88
N GLN A 47 -7.39 -14.38 -0.06
CA GLN A 47 -7.03 -14.10 -1.45
C GLN A 47 -8.14 -13.27 -2.11
N ILE A 48 -7.73 -12.32 -2.94
CA ILE A 48 -8.65 -11.63 -3.85
C ILE A 48 -9.10 -12.65 -4.89
N SER A 49 -10.38 -12.60 -5.29
CA SER A 49 -10.90 -13.49 -6.32
C SER A 49 -10.05 -13.39 -7.58
N HIS A 50 -9.67 -14.54 -8.14
CA HIS A 50 -9.00 -14.61 -9.45
C HIS A 50 -10.01 -14.46 -10.60
N GLU A 51 -11.30 -14.36 -10.31
CA GLU A 51 -12.31 -14.09 -11.31
C GLU A 51 -12.06 -12.73 -11.93
N ARG A 52 -12.24 -12.65 -13.25
CA ARG A 52 -12.08 -11.40 -13.97
C ARG A 52 -13.06 -10.38 -13.39
N PRO A 53 -12.60 -9.23 -12.87
CA PRO A 53 -13.50 -8.20 -12.40
C PRO A 53 -14.30 -7.66 -13.59
N ASP A 54 -15.56 -7.34 -13.34
CA ASP A 54 -16.39 -6.61 -14.29
C ASP A 54 -15.94 -5.15 -14.30
N ILE A 55 -15.11 -4.80 -15.30
CA ILE A 55 -14.54 -3.47 -15.47
C ILE A 55 -15.07 -2.90 -16.78
N THR A 56 -15.79 -1.79 -16.68
CA THR A 56 -16.17 -0.98 -17.84
C THR A 56 -15.25 0.24 -17.93
N MET A 57 -14.57 0.36 -19.07
CA MET A 57 -13.70 1.51 -19.34
C MET A 57 -14.53 2.62 -19.98
N LEU A 58 -14.57 3.78 -19.34
CA LEU A 58 -15.18 4.99 -19.92
C LEU A 58 -14.22 5.62 -20.94
N LYS A 59 -14.77 6.32 -21.94
CA LYS A 59 -14.00 7.10 -22.89
C LYS A 59 -13.31 8.24 -22.16
N LEU A 60 -12.09 8.54 -22.61
CA LEU A 60 -11.31 9.66 -22.11
C LEU A 60 -12.09 10.97 -22.28
N MET A 61 -12.12 11.77 -21.22
CA MET A 61 -12.75 13.08 -21.19
C MET A 61 -11.68 14.17 -21.23
N ILE A 62 -11.98 15.29 -21.87
CA ILE A 62 -11.13 16.48 -21.85
C ILE A 62 -11.73 17.42 -20.81
N ALA A 63 -11.05 17.55 -19.68
CA ALA A 63 -11.43 18.43 -18.58
C ALA A 63 -10.20 19.11 -17.98
N SER A 64 -10.39 20.26 -17.33
CA SER A 64 -9.30 20.96 -16.66
C SER A 64 -9.00 20.30 -15.30
N ASP A 65 -7.77 19.83 -15.11
CA ASP A 65 -7.28 19.26 -13.85
C ASP A 65 -7.14 20.28 -12.70
N ASN A 66 -6.99 21.56 -13.04
CA ASN A 66 -6.70 22.64 -12.11
C ASN A 66 -7.90 23.56 -11.83
N SER A 67 -9.14 23.08 -12.01
CA SER A 67 -10.32 23.89 -11.74
C SER A 67 -11.48 23.09 -11.15
N ALA A 68 -12.30 23.79 -10.36
CA ALA A 68 -13.59 23.28 -9.89
C ALA A 68 -14.53 22.91 -11.04
N GLN A 69 -14.53 23.71 -12.11
CA GLN A 69 -15.32 23.45 -13.31
C GLN A 69 -14.93 22.12 -13.96
N GLY A 70 -13.63 21.83 -14.04
CA GLY A 70 -13.17 20.57 -14.62
C GLY A 70 -13.61 19.33 -13.82
N VAL A 71 -13.79 19.43 -12.51
CA VAL A 71 -14.40 18.34 -11.71
C VAL A 71 -15.85 18.11 -12.13
N GLU A 72 -16.62 19.18 -12.33
CA GLU A 72 -18.01 19.09 -12.81
C GLU A 72 -18.11 18.55 -14.25
N ASP A 73 -17.18 18.95 -15.12
CA ASP A 73 -17.09 18.43 -16.50
C ASP A 73 -16.85 16.91 -16.50
N VAL A 74 -16.00 16.41 -15.59
CA VAL A 74 -15.77 14.97 -15.41
C VAL A 74 -17.02 14.27 -14.90
N CYS A 75 -17.72 14.81 -13.88
CA CYS A 75 -18.97 14.23 -13.39
C CYS A 75 -20.01 14.12 -14.50
N THR A 76 -20.21 15.21 -15.24
CA THR A 76 -21.14 15.28 -16.37
C THR A 76 -20.76 14.27 -17.44
N GLY A 77 -19.47 14.16 -17.77
CA GLY A 77 -18.98 13.21 -18.76
C GLY A 77 -19.10 11.75 -18.32
N ILE A 78 -19.04 11.44 -17.02
CA ILE A 78 -19.34 10.10 -16.50
C ILE A 78 -20.82 9.82 -16.68
N ILE A 79 -21.69 10.72 -16.20
CA ILE A 79 -23.16 10.57 -16.30
C ILE A 79 -23.56 10.34 -17.75
N GLN A 80 -23.05 11.12 -18.72
CA GLN A 80 -23.34 10.96 -20.14
C GLN A 80 -22.86 9.64 -20.76
N GLN A 81 -21.84 9.01 -20.16
CA GLN A 81 -21.29 7.73 -20.63
C GLN A 81 -21.85 6.52 -19.89
N THR A 82 -22.64 6.78 -18.85
CA THR A 82 -23.32 5.76 -18.06
C THR A 82 -24.82 5.88 -18.27
N ASP A 83 -25.58 4.81 -18.04
CA ASP A 83 -27.05 4.90 -18.04
C ASP A 83 -27.60 5.37 -16.66
N LEU A 84 -26.81 6.12 -15.90
CA LEU A 84 -27.17 6.62 -14.57
C LEU A 84 -27.86 7.98 -14.69
N ASP A 85 -28.89 8.21 -13.86
CA ASP A 85 -29.37 9.56 -13.62
C ASP A 85 -28.47 10.31 -12.61
N GLU A 86 -28.66 11.63 -12.51
CA GLU A 86 -27.84 12.47 -11.62
C GLU A 86 -27.95 12.05 -10.15
N THR A 87 -29.15 11.70 -9.70
CA THR A 87 -29.41 11.37 -8.29
C THR A 87 -28.73 10.04 -7.94
N GLU A 88 -28.82 9.05 -8.83
CA GLU A 88 -28.16 7.77 -8.71
C GLU A 88 -26.63 7.94 -8.74
N PHE A 89 -26.10 8.74 -9.65
CA PHE A 89 -24.67 9.04 -9.72
C PHE A 89 -24.13 9.62 -8.40
N TYR A 90 -24.76 10.68 -7.88
CA TYR A 90 -24.34 11.33 -6.64
C TYR A 90 -24.60 10.49 -5.38
N SER A 91 -25.45 9.46 -5.46
CA SER A 91 -25.64 8.50 -4.38
C SER A 91 -24.52 7.46 -4.25
N ARG A 92 -23.74 7.24 -5.32
CA ARG A 92 -22.70 6.19 -5.39
C ARG A 92 -21.36 6.70 -4.87
N LEU A 93 -20.61 5.85 -4.16
CA LEU A 93 -19.24 6.14 -3.77
C LEU A 93 -18.34 6.24 -5.01
N LEU A 94 -17.67 7.37 -5.20
CA LEU A 94 -16.69 7.58 -6.26
C LEU A 94 -15.28 7.65 -5.68
N MET A 95 -14.46 6.64 -5.98
CA MET A 95 -13.03 6.70 -5.67
C MET A 95 -12.28 7.36 -6.83
N LEU A 96 -11.53 8.41 -6.53
CA LEU A 96 -10.81 9.22 -7.51
C LEU A 96 -9.31 9.13 -7.26
N ASP A 97 -8.57 8.36 -8.06
CA ASP A 97 -7.10 8.44 -8.05
C ASP A 97 -6.66 9.66 -8.86
N GLY A 98 -6.07 10.63 -8.17
CA GLY A 98 -5.68 11.91 -8.76
C GLY A 98 -4.35 12.39 -8.22
N ASP A 99 -3.75 13.33 -8.94
CA ASP A 99 -2.59 14.04 -8.41
C ASP A 99 -2.96 14.95 -7.23
N LEU A 100 -1.94 15.60 -6.64
CA LEU A 100 -2.16 16.46 -5.48
C LEU A 100 -3.10 17.63 -5.79
N GLY A 101 -2.98 18.24 -6.97
CA GLY A 101 -3.85 19.35 -7.39
C GLY A 101 -5.31 18.93 -7.48
N THR A 102 -5.58 17.82 -8.15
CA THR A 102 -6.92 17.25 -8.34
C THR A 102 -7.56 16.91 -7.00
N CYS A 103 -6.84 16.21 -6.12
CA CYS A 103 -7.34 15.82 -4.80
C CYS A 103 -7.64 17.04 -3.92
N VAL A 104 -6.79 18.07 -3.98
CA VAL A 104 -7.00 19.33 -3.26
C VAL A 104 -8.24 20.06 -3.80
N ASN A 105 -8.43 20.11 -5.12
CA ASN A 105 -9.60 20.75 -5.73
C ASN A 105 -10.92 20.09 -5.29
N VAL A 106 -10.99 18.75 -5.34
CA VAL A 106 -12.16 18.00 -4.85
C VAL A 106 -12.40 18.29 -3.37
N LYS A 107 -11.34 18.30 -2.55
CA LYS A 107 -11.50 18.55 -1.11
C LYS A 107 -11.92 19.99 -0.79
N CYS A 108 -11.41 20.96 -1.54
CA CYS A 108 -11.83 22.36 -1.45
C CYS A 108 -13.32 22.50 -1.80
N LEU A 109 -13.79 21.85 -2.87
CA LEU A 109 -15.20 21.84 -3.25
C LEU A 109 -16.09 21.26 -2.15
N GLN A 110 -15.74 20.10 -1.60
CA GLN A 110 -16.46 19.50 -0.46
C GLN A 110 -16.55 20.48 0.71
N ASN A 111 -15.44 21.11 1.09
CA ASN A 111 -15.41 22.05 2.21
C ASN A 111 -16.22 23.33 1.94
N GLN A 112 -16.29 23.80 0.69
CA GLN A 112 -17.09 24.98 0.32
C GLN A 112 -18.59 24.67 0.27
N ARG A 113 -18.96 23.44 -0.08
CA ARG A 113 -20.36 23.01 -0.21
C ARG A 113 -20.92 22.36 1.06
N PHE A 114 -20.07 22.11 2.06
CA PHE A 114 -20.46 21.57 3.35
C PHE A 114 -20.94 22.68 4.32
N PRO A 115 -22.05 22.49 5.05
CA PRO A 115 -23.01 21.39 4.93
C PRO A 115 -24.02 21.64 3.80
N SER A 116 -24.38 20.59 3.07
CA SER A 116 -25.48 20.62 2.10
C SER A 116 -26.55 19.60 2.51
N SER A 117 -27.83 19.99 2.43
CA SER A 117 -28.95 19.05 2.60
C SER A 117 -29.25 18.22 1.34
N HIS A 118 -28.64 18.59 0.20
CA HIS A 118 -28.84 17.95 -1.09
C HIS A 118 -27.58 17.16 -1.47
N ILE A 119 -27.76 15.89 -1.81
CA ILE A 119 -26.66 14.94 -2.05
C ILE A 119 -25.81 15.41 -3.24
N GLU A 120 -26.44 15.93 -4.30
CA GLU A 120 -25.75 16.40 -5.52
C GLU A 120 -24.81 17.57 -5.23
N ASN A 121 -25.15 18.37 -4.21
CA ASN A 121 -24.38 19.54 -3.82
C ASN A 121 -23.29 19.20 -2.79
N SER A 122 -23.42 18.12 -2.01
CA SER A 122 -22.46 17.82 -0.94
C SER A 122 -21.09 17.30 -1.44
N LEU A 123 -21.09 16.52 -2.54
CA LEU A 123 -19.94 15.72 -2.99
C LEU A 123 -19.35 14.81 -1.90
N ASP A 124 -20.10 14.49 -0.85
CA ASP A 124 -19.60 13.67 0.27
C ASP A 124 -19.27 12.23 -0.15
N ASN A 125 -19.87 11.77 -1.25
CA ASN A 125 -19.61 10.48 -1.88
C ASN A 125 -18.29 10.43 -2.67
N PHE A 126 -17.57 11.55 -2.81
CA PHE A 126 -16.29 11.61 -3.50
C PHE A 126 -15.14 11.29 -2.52
N CYS A 127 -14.38 10.25 -2.82
CA CYS A 127 -13.23 9.81 -2.05
C CYS A 127 -11.94 9.98 -2.90
N PRO A 128 -11.28 11.15 -2.82
CA PRO A 128 -10.02 11.35 -3.51
C PRO A 128 -8.90 10.50 -2.87
N LEU A 129 -8.27 9.68 -3.69
CA LEU A 129 -7.08 8.91 -3.38
C LEU A 129 -5.87 9.65 -3.98
N LEU A 130 -4.99 10.14 -3.12
CA LEU A 130 -3.80 10.87 -3.54
C LEU A 130 -2.78 9.90 -4.16
N GLY A 131 -2.65 9.97 -5.49
CA GLY A 131 -1.65 9.29 -6.31
C GLY A 131 -1.17 7.98 -5.71
N GLY A 132 -2.05 6.98 -5.64
CA GLY A 132 -1.86 5.80 -4.77
C GLY A 132 -0.50 5.13 -4.97
N ALA A 133 -0.08 4.96 -6.23
CA ALA A 133 1.22 4.39 -6.57
C ALA A 133 2.41 5.24 -6.06
N HIS A 134 2.33 6.57 -6.19
CA HIS A 134 3.39 7.47 -5.72
C HIS A 134 3.47 7.48 -4.18
N THR A 135 2.32 7.50 -3.51
CA THR A 135 2.23 7.42 -2.05
C THR A 135 2.81 6.10 -1.54
N LEU A 136 2.43 4.97 -2.14
CA LEU A 136 2.98 3.65 -1.80
C LEU A 136 4.49 3.57 -2.06
N TRP A 137 4.96 4.15 -3.16
CA TRP A 137 6.39 4.23 -3.45
C TRP A 137 7.16 5.00 -2.36
N ASN A 138 6.67 6.18 -1.98
CA ASN A 138 7.33 7.02 -0.97
C ASN A 138 7.36 6.33 0.40
N ILE A 139 6.27 5.66 0.78
CA ILE A 139 6.21 4.86 2.03
C ILE A 139 7.22 3.71 1.97
N GLY A 140 7.22 2.92 0.89
CA GLY A 140 8.16 1.81 0.71
C GLY A 140 9.61 2.27 0.75
N GLN A 141 9.92 3.37 0.05
CA GLN A 141 11.25 3.97 0.04
C GLN A 141 11.68 4.48 1.43
N ALA A 142 10.75 5.09 2.18
CA ALA A 142 11.02 5.56 3.54
C ALA A 142 11.32 4.39 4.50
N ILE A 143 10.51 3.33 4.47
CA ILE A 143 10.74 2.11 5.26
C ILE A 143 12.09 1.51 4.88
N TYR A 144 12.33 1.29 3.58
CA TYR A 144 13.57 0.71 3.08
C TYR A 144 14.79 1.52 3.56
N THR A 145 14.80 2.83 3.33
CA THR A 145 15.94 3.70 3.68
C THR A 145 16.18 3.74 5.18
N LYS A 146 15.09 3.78 5.98
CA LYS A 146 15.17 3.83 7.44
C LYS A 146 15.80 2.57 8.02
N HIS A 147 15.38 1.39 7.55
CA HIS A 147 15.83 0.11 8.08
C HIS A 147 17.14 -0.37 7.43
N PHE A 148 17.44 0.06 6.20
CA PHE A 148 18.73 -0.22 5.56
C PHE A 148 19.88 0.32 6.40
N GLY A 149 19.75 1.57 6.87
CA GLY A 149 20.74 2.24 7.71
C GLY A 149 21.81 3.01 6.93
N ASN A 150 22.88 3.39 7.64
CA ASN A 150 23.99 4.16 7.08
C ASN A 150 25.29 3.36 7.04
N ASN A 151 25.59 2.75 5.89
CA ASN A 151 26.84 2.02 5.66
C ASN A 151 28.13 2.85 5.72
N SER A 152 28.04 4.18 5.81
CA SER A 152 29.19 5.05 6.04
C SER A 152 29.48 5.30 7.53
N ASP A 153 28.57 4.95 8.44
CA ASP A 153 28.81 5.00 9.89
C ASP A 153 29.01 3.58 10.41
N SER A 154 30.22 3.27 10.89
CA SER A 154 30.56 1.94 11.41
C SER A 154 29.80 1.57 12.70
N ARG A 155 29.20 2.56 13.38
CA ARG A 155 28.36 2.36 14.57
C ARG A 155 26.91 2.08 14.21
N ASP A 156 26.50 2.33 12.97
CA ASP A 156 25.15 2.00 12.51
C ASP A 156 24.97 0.48 12.51
N SER A 157 23.82 0.02 13.02
CA SER A 157 23.44 -1.40 13.10
C SER A 157 22.30 -1.74 12.13
N GLY A 158 22.16 -0.97 11.06
CA GLY A 158 21.15 -1.18 10.04
C GLY A 158 21.28 -2.52 9.33
N ALA A 159 20.25 -2.86 8.56
CA ALA A 159 20.18 -4.13 7.83
C ALA A 159 21.38 -4.36 6.89
N TRP A 160 22.04 -3.31 6.41
CA TRP A 160 23.22 -3.41 5.54
C TRP A 160 24.31 -4.32 6.12
N ARG A 161 24.57 -4.29 7.43
CA ARG A 161 25.61 -5.12 8.07
C ARG A 161 25.29 -6.60 8.02
N TYR A 162 24.03 -6.93 8.30
CA TYR A 162 23.56 -8.30 8.31
C TYR A 162 23.47 -8.86 6.89
N LEU A 163 22.98 -8.05 5.95
CA LEU A 163 22.98 -8.40 4.52
C LEU A 163 24.38 -8.69 4.00
N GLU A 164 25.37 -7.85 4.34
CA GLU A 164 26.78 -8.10 4.01
C GLU A 164 27.32 -9.37 4.69
N SER A 165 27.02 -9.58 5.98
CA SER A 165 27.48 -10.77 6.71
C SER A 165 26.92 -12.09 6.15
N LEU A 166 25.72 -12.03 5.57
CA LEU A 166 25.04 -13.16 4.92
C LEU A 166 25.42 -13.29 3.44
N GLY A 167 26.26 -12.40 2.90
CA GLY A 167 26.63 -12.38 1.48
C GLY A 167 25.48 -12.04 0.54
N ILE A 168 24.43 -11.38 1.04
CA ILE A 168 23.23 -11.03 0.25
C ILE A 168 23.48 -9.68 -0.43
N PRO A 169 23.43 -9.61 -1.78
CA PRO A 169 23.58 -8.35 -2.49
C PRO A 169 22.44 -7.38 -2.15
N SER A 170 22.81 -6.18 -1.73
CA SER A 170 21.88 -5.09 -1.43
C SER A 170 22.45 -3.75 -1.87
N SER A 171 21.65 -2.96 -2.57
CA SER A 171 21.98 -1.58 -2.98
C SER A 171 21.21 -0.60 -2.10
N LYS A 172 21.88 0.45 -1.59
CA LYS A 172 21.20 1.53 -0.87
C LYS A 172 20.22 2.29 -1.76
N THR A 173 20.47 2.34 -3.06
CA THR A 173 19.63 3.02 -4.04
C THR A 173 18.75 2.02 -4.76
N LEU A 174 17.44 2.23 -4.69
CA LEU A 174 16.45 1.53 -5.50
C LEU A 174 16.21 2.30 -6.79
N ASP A 175 16.15 1.59 -7.91
CA ASP A 175 15.76 2.19 -9.19
C ASP A 175 14.35 2.77 -9.07
N LYS A 176 14.19 4.02 -9.49
CA LYS A 176 12.91 4.73 -9.37
C LYS A 176 11.82 3.95 -10.11
N LYS A 177 10.74 3.62 -9.39
CA LYS A 177 9.49 3.04 -9.91
C LYS A 177 9.50 1.53 -10.19
N ASP A 178 10.51 0.77 -9.75
CA ASP A 178 10.44 -0.69 -9.74
C ASP A 178 9.83 -1.22 -8.42
N PHE A 179 8.51 -1.38 -8.41
CA PHE A 179 7.77 -1.86 -7.23
C PHE A 179 8.09 -3.32 -6.89
N THR A 180 8.39 -4.16 -7.88
CA THR A 180 8.75 -5.56 -7.66
C THR A 180 10.09 -5.65 -6.93
N LEU A 181 11.07 -4.87 -7.37
CA LEU A 181 12.37 -4.77 -6.72
C LEU A 181 12.28 -4.14 -5.33
N MET A 182 11.41 -3.12 -5.14
CA MET A 182 11.13 -2.55 -3.82
C MET A 182 10.64 -3.62 -2.85
N ILE A 183 9.64 -4.41 -3.22
CA ILE A 183 9.08 -5.48 -2.36
C ILE A 183 10.16 -6.51 -2.03
N ALA A 184 10.91 -6.98 -3.03
CA ALA A 184 11.99 -7.95 -2.82
C ALA A 184 13.05 -7.42 -1.84
N ASN A 185 13.42 -6.15 -1.95
CA ASN A 185 14.40 -5.53 -1.07
C ASN A 185 13.84 -5.23 0.33
N MET A 186 12.55 -4.92 0.47
CA MET A 186 11.89 -4.84 1.77
C MET A 186 11.88 -6.19 2.48
N ILE A 187 11.66 -7.30 1.76
CA ILE A 187 11.75 -8.66 2.32
C ILE A 187 13.17 -8.92 2.84
N LYS A 188 14.21 -8.60 2.04
CA LYS A 188 15.62 -8.76 2.48
C LYS A 188 15.91 -7.98 3.76
N ILE A 189 15.48 -6.72 3.82
CA ILE A 189 15.66 -5.89 5.01
C ILE A 189 14.91 -6.46 6.21
N HIS A 190 13.68 -6.93 6.02
CA HIS A 190 12.90 -7.56 7.08
C HIS A 190 13.60 -8.80 7.62
N GLU A 191 14.08 -9.69 6.75
CA GLU A 191 14.83 -10.89 7.16
C GLU A 191 16.13 -10.52 7.89
N ALA A 192 16.90 -9.57 7.37
CA ALA A 192 18.11 -9.07 8.02
C ALA A 192 17.83 -8.42 9.40
N THR A 193 16.71 -7.71 9.53
CA THR A 193 16.27 -7.13 10.81
C THR A 193 15.91 -8.23 11.81
N ILE A 194 15.26 -9.31 11.36
CA ILE A 194 14.99 -10.46 12.22
C ILE A 194 16.30 -11.11 12.67
N VAL A 195 17.29 -11.28 11.77
CA VAL A 195 18.62 -11.80 12.15
C VAL A 195 19.25 -10.92 13.23
N HIS A 196 19.20 -9.60 13.07
CA HIS A 196 19.68 -8.67 14.09
C HIS A 196 18.98 -8.85 15.44
N CYS A 197 17.66 -9.06 15.46
CA CYS A 197 16.90 -9.20 16.71
C CYS A 197 17.13 -10.52 17.43
N VAL A 198 17.56 -11.57 16.72
CA VAL A 198 17.71 -12.92 17.28
C VAL A 198 19.16 -13.24 17.66
N MET A 199 20.15 -12.53 17.11
CA MET A 199 21.57 -12.64 17.48
C MET A 199 21.99 -11.60 18.51
#